data_AF-A0A961GQF8-F1
#
_entry.id   AF-A0A961GQF8-F1
#
_cell.length_a   1.000
_cell.length_b   1.000
_cell.length_c   1.000
_cell.angle_alpha   90.00
_cell.angle_beta   90.00
_cell.angle_gamma   90.00
#
_symmetry.space_group_name_H-M   'P 1'
#
loop_
_entity.id
_entity.type
_entity.pdbx_description
1 polymer ?
#
loop_
_entity_poly.entity_id
_entity_poly.type
_entity_poly.pdbx_seq_one_letter_code
_entity_poly.pdbx_strand_id
1 'polypeptide(L)'
;WNNGRALLRASDGLRNRRPAIVEWKGGHRDPGDESVPADLRIDHVYLISCKYLSKVLHNAAPAAVFDRLLAGGPTRRSDENWFDVVAAAEHQRLYQLVRRAHGPDLELPDGVELPEQVRSLGGPHRDVLRRQLPRRWDRECAAAYQALVDVTAERTAERWRAAVADGPGRDRSLLWRLLRLASAPYFVLGTGPRSSLRLRVDTPWDWNQAFELRRFDIEAQPGGQARVGWRARIRSRADPRIDRGADAPVVEGSIVDRRALGAGEVEVAGHVEIRWSHGRFGGHPEAKVYLDTPHAQVPGYHPLV
;
A
#
# COMPACT_ATOMS: atom_id res chain seq x y z
N TRP A 1 -8.60 -23.64 11.78
CA TRP A 1 -7.78 -22.88 10.80
C TRP A 1 -7.43 -23.78 9.62
N ASN A 2 -7.95 -23.47 8.42
CA ASN A 2 -7.98 -24.37 7.25
C ASN A 2 -7.03 -23.95 6.10
N ASN A 3 -6.26 -22.86 6.24
CA ASN A 3 -5.46 -22.31 5.14
C ASN A 3 -4.42 -23.31 4.59
N GLY A 4 -3.69 -24.00 5.47
CA GLY A 4 -2.72 -25.02 5.03
C GLY A 4 -3.38 -26.19 4.30
N ARG A 5 -4.56 -26.65 4.75
CA ARG A 5 -5.32 -27.70 4.07
C ARG A 5 -5.85 -27.25 2.70
N ALA A 6 -6.27 -26.01 2.60
CA ALA A 6 -6.73 -25.44 1.34
C ALA A 6 -5.58 -25.31 0.35
N LEU A 7 -4.45 -24.74 0.76
CA LEU A 7 -3.24 -24.70 -0.08
C LEU A 7 -2.78 -26.11 -0.47
N LEU A 8 -2.86 -27.08 0.45
CA LEU A 8 -2.51 -28.46 0.18
C LEU A 8 -3.37 -29.05 -0.96
N ARG A 9 -4.68 -28.80 -0.95
CA ARG A 9 -5.62 -29.39 -1.91
C ARG A 9 -5.71 -28.63 -3.23
N ALA A 10 -5.48 -27.32 -3.20
CA ALA A 10 -5.69 -26.44 -4.35
C ALA A 10 -4.89 -26.89 -5.58
N SER A 11 -5.53 -26.79 -6.76
CA SER A 11 -4.93 -27.21 -8.03
C SER A 11 -3.80 -26.29 -8.50
N ASP A 12 -3.79 -25.04 -8.05
CA ASP A 12 -2.69 -24.10 -8.23
C ASP A 12 -1.73 -24.06 -7.03
N GLY A 13 -2.10 -24.69 -5.91
CA GLY A 13 -1.28 -24.89 -4.72
C GLY A 13 -0.43 -26.16 -4.78
N LEU A 14 -0.45 -26.96 -3.70
CA LEU A 14 0.43 -28.13 -3.57
C LEU A 14 -0.14 -29.40 -4.23
N ARG A 15 -1.40 -29.42 -4.69
CA ARG A 15 -2.01 -30.57 -5.40
C ARG A 15 -1.91 -31.89 -4.64
N ASN A 16 -2.21 -31.87 -3.35
CA ASN A 16 -2.08 -32.96 -2.37
C ASN A 16 -0.66 -33.50 -2.16
N ARG A 17 0.37 -32.87 -2.76
CA ARG A 17 1.76 -33.18 -2.47
C ARG A 17 2.10 -32.72 -1.06
N ARG A 18 2.54 -33.64 -0.21
CA ARG A 18 3.01 -33.30 1.14
C ARG A 18 4.33 -32.53 1.05
N PRO A 19 4.45 -31.35 1.70
CA PRO A 19 5.71 -30.66 1.85
C PRO A 19 6.78 -31.54 2.51
N ALA A 20 8.02 -31.46 2.04
CA ALA A 20 9.16 -32.01 2.75
C ALA A 20 9.69 -31.01 3.79
N ILE A 21 9.71 -29.72 3.44
CA ILE A 21 10.24 -28.64 4.27
C ILE A 21 9.32 -27.42 4.23
N VAL A 22 9.08 -26.82 5.39
CA VAL A 22 8.41 -25.53 5.55
C VAL A 22 9.32 -24.61 6.37
N GLU A 23 9.76 -23.51 5.76
CA GLU A 23 10.70 -22.56 6.36
C GLU A 23 9.99 -21.26 6.70
N TRP A 24 10.26 -20.72 7.89
CA TRP A 24 9.88 -19.36 8.25
C TRP A 24 10.89 -18.35 7.72
N LYS A 25 10.41 -17.36 6.96
CA LYS A 25 11.18 -16.26 6.37
C LYS A 25 10.80 -14.90 6.97
N GLY A 26 9.76 -14.83 7.79
CA GLY A 26 9.29 -13.57 8.37
C GLY A 26 10.37 -12.86 9.19
N GLY A 27 10.56 -11.57 8.92
CA GLY A 27 11.58 -10.73 9.57
C GLY A 27 12.92 -10.65 8.82
N HIS A 28 13.16 -11.49 7.82
CA HIS A 28 14.31 -11.32 6.93
C HIS A 28 14.15 -10.08 6.05
N ARG A 29 15.24 -9.32 5.91
CA ARG A 29 15.34 -8.23 4.95
C ARG A 29 16.07 -8.77 3.74
N ASP A 30 15.34 -9.11 2.70
CA ASP A 30 15.96 -9.46 1.43
C ASP A 30 16.64 -8.18 0.87
N PRO A 31 17.93 -8.26 0.47
CA PRO A 31 18.70 -7.08 0.05
C PRO A 31 18.32 -6.58 -1.36
N GLY A 32 17.34 -7.19 -2.02
CA GLY A 32 16.93 -6.86 -3.39
C GLY A 32 15.73 -5.91 -3.46
N ASP A 33 15.69 -5.11 -4.54
CA ASP A 33 14.67 -4.10 -4.81
C ASP A 33 13.26 -4.66 -5.07
N GLU A 34 13.18 -5.92 -5.53
CA GLU A 34 11.95 -6.63 -5.90
C GLU A 34 11.75 -7.91 -5.06
N SER A 35 11.79 -7.76 -3.73
CA SER A 35 11.54 -8.89 -2.84
C SER A 35 10.08 -9.34 -2.87
N VAL A 36 9.87 -10.65 -3.07
CA VAL A 36 8.55 -11.27 -2.94
C VAL A 36 8.18 -11.26 -1.44
N PRO A 37 6.99 -10.77 -1.06
CA PRO A 37 6.66 -10.57 0.34
C PRO A 37 6.21 -11.87 1.03
N ALA A 38 7.14 -12.81 1.18
CA ALA A 38 6.88 -14.14 1.71
C ALA A 38 7.33 -14.28 3.18
N ASP A 39 6.41 -14.73 4.03
CA ASP A 39 6.66 -15.09 5.42
C ASP A 39 7.03 -16.57 5.58
N LEU A 40 6.56 -17.43 4.66
CA LEU A 40 6.89 -18.84 4.61
C LEU A 40 7.40 -19.21 3.21
N ARG A 41 8.31 -20.19 3.18
CA ARG A 41 8.76 -20.85 1.96
C ARG A 41 8.59 -22.36 2.10
N ILE A 42 7.95 -23.01 1.12
CA ILE A 42 7.75 -24.46 1.11
C ILE A 42 8.61 -25.08 0.00
N ASP A 43 9.41 -26.07 0.38
CA ASP A 43 10.30 -26.84 -0.52
C ASP A 43 11.14 -25.96 -1.44
N HIS A 44 11.53 -24.77 -0.96
CA HIS A 44 12.24 -23.73 -1.70
C HIS A 44 11.53 -23.16 -2.95
N VAL A 45 10.29 -23.56 -3.22
CA VAL A 45 9.55 -23.19 -4.44
C VAL A 45 8.35 -22.30 -4.13
N TYR A 46 7.50 -22.69 -3.18
CA TYR A 46 6.25 -21.95 -2.94
C TYR A 46 6.49 -20.85 -1.91
N LEU A 47 6.12 -19.64 -2.29
CA LEU A 47 6.24 -18.43 -1.47
C LEU A 47 4.88 -18.06 -0.91
N ILE A 48 4.80 -17.84 0.40
CA ILE A 48 3.52 -17.59 1.08
C ILE A 48 3.65 -16.36 1.97
N SER A 49 2.81 -15.38 1.72
CA SER A 49 2.55 -14.24 2.61
C SER A 49 1.43 -14.59 3.59
N CYS A 50 1.73 -14.50 4.88
CA CYS A 50 0.79 -14.71 5.97
C CYS A 50 0.20 -13.36 6.40
N LYS A 51 -1.11 -13.18 6.23
CA LYS A 51 -1.74 -11.86 6.43
C LYS A 51 -2.94 -11.90 7.38
N TYR A 52 -2.97 -11.03 8.37
CA TYR A 52 -4.23 -10.68 9.04
C TYR A 52 -5.05 -9.82 8.08
N LEU A 53 -6.36 -10.09 7.89
CA LEU A 53 -7.23 -9.46 6.86
C LEU A 53 -7.24 -7.91 6.88
N SER A 54 -6.15 -7.30 6.45
CA SER A 54 -5.92 -5.87 6.34
C SER A 54 -5.99 -5.49 4.87
N LYS A 55 -6.68 -4.39 4.60
CA LYS A 55 -6.71 -3.75 3.27
C LYS A 55 -5.43 -2.99 2.94
N VAL A 56 -4.53 -2.81 3.91
CA VAL A 56 -3.24 -2.15 3.70
C VAL A 56 -2.31 -3.07 2.90
N LEU A 57 -1.81 -2.59 1.77
CA LEU A 57 -0.83 -3.26 0.93
C LEU A 57 0.60 -2.77 1.22
N HIS A 58 0.78 -1.48 1.47
CA HIS A 58 2.08 -0.89 1.79
C HIS A 58 2.00 0.02 3.01
N ASN A 59 3.08 0.00 3.79
CA ASN A 59 3.40 1.07 4.72
C ASN A 59 4.81 1.57 4.38
N ALA A 60 4.91 2.81 3.90
CA ALA A 60 6.15 3.38 3.38
C ALA A 60 6.27 4.87 3.73
N ALA A 61 7.45 5.45 3.53
CA ALA A 61 7.58 6.90 3.54
C ALA A 61 6.82 7.52 2.35
N PRO A 62 6.14 8.67 2.52
CA PRO A 62 5.41 9.33 1.43
C PRO A 62 6.23 9.53 0.14
N ALA A 63 7.48 10.00 0.25
CA ALA A 63 8.37 10.15 -0.91
C ALA A 63 8.60 8.83 -1.68
N ALA A 64 8.61 7.69 -0.98
CA ALA A 64 8.74 6.39 -1.63
C ALA A 64 7.51 6.06 -2.49
N VAL A 65 6.32 6.46 -2.03
CA VAL A 65 5.06 6.24 -2.75
C VAL A 65 4.90 7.23 -3.90
N PHE A 66 5.03 8.52 -3.62
CA PHE A 66 4.60 9.59 -4.52
C PHE A 66 5.69 10.04 -5.50
N ASP A 67 6.96 10.05 -5.08
CA ASP A 67 8.07 10.50 -5.94
C ASP A 67 8.71 9.33 -6.66
N ARG A 68 9.00 8.25 -5.92
CA ARG A 68 9.63 7.05 -6.48
C ARG A 68 8.66 6.04 -7.07
N LEU A 69 7.35 6.25 -6.95
CA LEU A 69 6.34 5.32 -7.46
C LEU A 69 6.55 3.88 -6.96
N LEU A 70 6.92 3.75 -5.68
CA LEU A 70 7.31 2.51 -4.99
C LEU A 70 8.51 1.78 -5.62
N ALA A 71 9.31 2.44 -6.47
CA ALA A 71 10.55 1.88 -7.01
C ALA A 71 11.70 1.92 -5.99
N GLY A 72 12.67 1.00 -6.12
CA GLY A 72 13.89 0.95 -5.30
C GLY A 72 13.70 0.38 -3.89
N GLY A 73 12.72 -0.54 -3.74
CA GLY A 73 12.47 -1.23 -2.48
C GLY A 73 11.93 -0.37 -1.32
N PRO A 74 11.67 -0.97 -0.15
CA PRO A 74 11.13 -0.27 1.00
C PRO A 74 12.20 0.59 1.70
N THR A 75 12.41 1.81 1.23
CA THR A 75 13.07 2.85 2.04
C THR A 75 12.14 3.25 3.19
N ARG A 76 12.42 2.77 4.41
CA ARG A 76 11.53 2.97 5.55
C ARG A 76 11.48 4.41 6.07
N ARG A 77 12.46 5.25 5.75
CA ARG A 77 12.54 6.63 6.25
C ARG A 77 12.97 7.56 5.12
N SER A 78 12.18 8.60 4.93
CA SER A 78 12.67 9.85 4.36
C SER A 78 13.17 10.67 5.56
N ASP A 79 14.31 11.34 5.39
CA ASP A 79 14.82 12.28 6.39
C ASP A 79 13.94 13.55 6.47
N GLU A 80 13.08 13.76 5.47
CA GLU A 80 12.20 14.91 5.37
C GLU A 80 10.79 14.60 5.88
N ASN A 81 10.18 15.58 6.52
CA ASN A 81 8.78 15.51 6.93
C ASN A 81 7.91 15.91 5.73
N TRP A 82 7.07 14.98 5.26
CA TRP A 82 6.25 15.21 4.07
C TRP A 82 5.34 16.44 4.17
N PHE A 83 4.83 16.77 5.36
CA PHE A 83 4.05 18.00 5.54
C PHE A 83 4.89 19.25 5.29
N ASP A 84 6.18 19.24 5.64
CA ASP A 84 7.10 20.34 5.32
C ASP A 84 7.43 20.39 3.82
N VAL A 85 7.39 19.26 3.12
CA VAL A 85 7.66 19.18 1.66
C VAL A 85 6.49 19.77 0.86
N VAL A 86 5.25 19.36 1.17
CA VAL A 86 4.09 19.75 0.35
C VAL A 86 3.26 20.88 0.94
N ALA A 87 3.26 21.09 2.26
CA ALA A 87 2.34 22.00 2.94
C ALA A 87 3.01 22.77 4.08
N ALA A 88 4.22 23.30 3.82
CA ALA A 88 5.07 23.94 4.84
C ALA A 88 4.35 25.07 5.61
N ALA A 89 3.62 25.93 4.89
CA ALA A 89 2.91 27.06 5.48
C ALA A 89 1.78 26.59 6.40
N GLU A 90 1.01 25.60 5.95
CA GLU A 90 -0.11 25.02 6.68
C GLU A 90 0.36 24.23 7.91
N HIS A 91 1.48 23.50 7.77
CA HIS A 91 2.09 22.75 8.87
C HIS A 91 2.64 23.70 9.95
N GLN A 92 3.34 24.75 9.54
CA GLN A 92 3.81 25.80 10.44
C GLN A 92 2.64 26.52 11.12
N ARG A 93 1.57 26.84 10.38
CA ARG A 93 0.38 27.51 10.92
C ARG A 93 -0.31 26.64 11.97
N LEU A 94 -0.51 25.35 11.69
CA LEU A 94 -1.08 24.41 12.66
C LEU A 94 -0.23 24.34 13.92
N TYR A 95 1.09 24.20 13.76
CA TYR A 95 2.01 24.14 14.89
C TYR A 95 1.93 25.39 15.78
N GLN A 96 1.87 26.58 15.18
CA GLN A 96 1.77 27.84 15.91
C GLN A 96 0.48 27.95 16.74
N LEU A 97 -0.65 27.49 16.19
CA LEU A 97 -1.91 27.45 16.92
C LEU A 97 -1.87 26.46 18.09
N VAL A 98 -1.36 25.24 17.83
CA VAL A 98 -1.19 24.22 18.87
C VAL A 98 -0.22 24.70 19.96
N ARG A 99 0.90 25.35 19.59
CA ARG A 99 1.87 25.91 20.54
C ARG A 99 1.23 27.00 21.40
N ARG A 100 0.42 27.89 20.82
CA ARG A 100 -0.27 28.93 21.58
C ARG A 100 -1.35 28.36 22.51
N ALA A 101 -2.15 27.42 22.01
CA ALA A 101 -3.31 26.90 22.74
C ALA A 101 -2.93 25.91 23.84
N HIS A 102 -1.85 25.13 23.64
CA HIS A 102 -1.48 24.05 24.56
C HIS A 102 -0.09 24.23 25.16
N GLY A 103 0.79 25.04 24.57
CA GLY A 103 2.17 25.24 25.03
C GLY A 103 2.32 25.57 26.52
N PRO A 104 1.51 26.49 27.09
CA PRO A 104 1.59 26.83 28.51
C PRO A 104 1.30 25.66 29.47
N ASP A 105 0.54 24.66 29.03
CA ASP A 105 0.14 23.51 29.83
C ASP A 105 1.06 22.29 29.64
N LEU A 106 2.08 22.40 28.77
CA LEU A 106 3.01 21.30 28.51
C LEU A 106 4.13 21.26 29.55
N GLU A 107 4.32 20.09 30.14
CA GLU A 107 5.47 19.81 31.00
C GLU A 107 6.69 19.51 30.13
N LEU A 108 7.51 20.54 29.89
CA LEU A 108 8.77 20.44 29.16
C LEU A 108 9.93 20.12 30.12
N PRO A 109 10.97 19.38 29.66
CA PRO A 109 12.19 19.20 30.45
C PRO A 109 12.88 20.54 30.77
N ASP A 110 13.66 20.59 31.85
CA ASP A 110 14.38 21.80 32.26
C ASP A 110 15.24 22.38 31.13
N GLY A 111 15.09 23.69 30.89
CA GLY A 111 15.80 24.42 29.83
C GLY A 111 15.34 24.11 28.40
N VAL A 112 14.27 23.34 28.23
CA VAL A 112 13.68 23.04 26.91
C VAL A 112 12.45 23.90 26.68
N GLU A 113 12.49 24.73 25.64
CA GLU A 113 11.34 25.50 25.18
C GLU A 113 10.84 24.99 23.83
N LEU A 114 9.55 25.15 23.56
CA LEU A 114 9.02 24.87 22.23
C LEU A 114 9.52 25.91 21.23
N PRO A 115 10.19 25.51 20.15
CA PRO A 115 10.75 26.43 19.18
C PRO A 115 9.66 27.21 18.43
N GLU A 116 10.04 28.32 17.80
CA GLU A 116 9.07 29.05 16.97
C GLU A 116 8.71 28.28 15.68
N GLN A 117 9.69 27.58 15.11
CA GLN A 117 9.55 26.90 13.82
C GLN A 117 9.33 25.40 14.01
N VAL A 118 8.33 24.82 13.34
CA VAL A 118 7.95 23.40 13.46
C VAL A 118 9.07 22.47 12.98
N ARG A 119 9.82 22.89 11.97
CA ARG A 119 11.00 22.19 11.46
C ARG A 119 12.15 22.09 12.47
N SER A 120 12.14 22.94 13.50
CA SER A 120 13.13 22.93 14.58
C SER A 120 12.75 21.98 15.73
N LEU A 121 11.63 21.24 15.62
CA LEU A 121 11.25 20.24 16.61
C LEU A 121 12.25 19.06 16.63
N GLY A 122 13.06 19.00 17.69
CA GLY A 122 13.89 17.84 18.04
C GLY A 122 13.12 16.75 18.78
N GLY A 123 13.81 15.63 19.07
CA GLY A 123 13.25 14.46 19.75
C GLY A 123 12.50 14.79 21.06
N PRO A 124 13.11 15.53 22.01
CA PRO A 124 12.44 15.89 23.27
C PRO A 124 11.12 16.64 23.07
N HIS A 125 11.07 17.59 22.13
CA HIS A 125 9.84 18.33 21.81
C HIS A 125 8.75 17.40 21.29
N ARG A 126 9.11 16.51 20.35
CA ARG A 126 8.17 15.56 19.72
C ARG A 126 7.60 14.58 20.74
N ASP A 127 8.41 14.11 21.67
CA ASP A 127 7.97 13.19 22.72
C ASP A 127 7.02 13.83 23.73
N VAL A 128 7.20 15.11 24.06
CA VAL A 128 6.23 15.86 24.88
C VAL A 128 4.92 16.04 24.12
N LEU A 129 4.98 16.59 22.90
CA LEU A 129 3.79 16.85 22.08
C LEU A 129 2.98 15.57 21.84
N ARG A 130 3.63 14.46 21.50
CA ARG A 130 2.96 13.18 21.25
C ARG A 130 2.22 12.63 22.47
N ARG A 131 2.79 12.81 23.67
CA ARG A 131 2.25 12.24 24.92
C ARG A 131 1.18 13.10 25.56
N GLN A 132 1.35 14.42 25.51
CA GLN A 132 0.55 15.34 26.30
C GLN A 132 -0.52 16.08 25.48
N LEU A 133 -0.39 16.17 24.15
CA LEU A 133 -1.43 16.83 23.36
C LEU A 133 -2.77 16.07 23.42
N PRO A 134 -3.89 16.78 23.59
CA PRO A 134 -5.20 16.16 23.61
C PRO A 134 -5.54 15.59 22.23
N ARG A 135 -6.34 14.51 22.22
CA ARG A 135 -6.81 13.89 20.97
C ARG A 135 -7.80 14.79 20.23
N ARG A 136 -8.62 15.52 20.98
CA ARG A 136 -9.59 16.51 20.47
C ARG A 136 -8.98 17.90 20.56
N TRP A 137 -9.12 18.63 19.47
CA TRP A 137 -8.64 20.01 19.35
C TRP A 137 -9.82 20.97 19.37
N ASP A 138 -9.55 22.20 19.80
CA ASP A 138 -10.50 23.29 19.70
C ASP A 138 -10.81 23.64 18.23
N ARG A 139 -11.75 24.56 18.02
CA ARG A 139 -12.21 24.92 16.67
C ARG A 139 -11.09 25.47 15.79
N GLU A 140 -10.17 26.27 16.35
CA GLU A 140 -9.08 26.87 15.58
C GLU A 140 -8.03 25.84 15.15
N CYS A 141 -7.57 25.02 16.09
CA CYS A 141 -6.60 23.95 15.81
C CYS A 141 -7.22 22.89 14.89
N ALA A 142 -8.50 22.55 15.05
CA ALA A 142 -9.20 21.63 14.16
C ALA A 142 -9.33 22.19 12.73
N ALA A 143 -9.65 23.47 12.57
CA ALA A 143 -9.73 24.10 11.25
C ALA A 143 -8.35 24.17 10.57
N ALA A 144 -7.30 24.54 11.30
CA ALA A 144 -5.94 24.53 10.77
C ALA A 144 -5.45 23.12 10.43
N TYR A 145 -5.89 22.11 11.19
CA TYR A 145 -5.60 20.72 10.87
C TYR A 145 -6.25 20.28 9.56
N GLN A 146 -7.52 20.64 9.37
CA GLN A 146 -8.23 20.34 8.13
C GLN A 146 -7.57 21.02 6.93
N ALA A 147 -7.19 22.30 7.08
CA ALA A 147 -6.45 23.01 6.02
C ALA A 147 -5.14 22.33 5.65
N LEU A 148 -4.35 21.88 6.64
CA LEU A 148 -3.14 21.09 6.38
C LEU A 148 -3.46 19.80 5.63
N VAL A 149 -4.52 19.09 6.05
CA VAL A 149 -4.96 17.83 5.43
C VAL A 149 -5.34 18.02 3.97
N ASP A 150 -6.17 19.03 3.68
CA ASP A 150 -6.69 19.30 2.34
C ASP A 150 -5.56 19.70 1.38
N VAL A 151 -4.72 20.66 1.79
CA VAL A 151 -3.58 21.12 0.98
C VAL A 151 -2.55 20.01 0.77
N THR A 152 -2.28 19.19 1.79
CA THR A 152 -1.39 18.04 1.65
C THR A 152 -1.94 17.04 0.62
N ALA A 153 -3.24 16.74 0.67
CA ALA A 153 -3.86 15.82 -0.27
C ALA A 153 -3.79 16.35 -1.72
N GLU A 154 -4.13 17.63 -1.93
CA GLU A 154 -4.12 18.29 -3.25
C GLU A 154 -2.72 18.31 -3.86
N ARG A 155 -1.74 18.90 -3.15
CA ARG A 155 -0.37 19.02 -3.65
C ARG A 155 0.34 17.67 -3.79
N THR A 156 0.00 16.69 -2.94
CA THR A 156 0.52 15.32 -3.11
C THR A 156 -0.07 14.65 -4.34
N ALA A 157 -1.38 14.81 -4.61
CA ALA A 157 -2.02 14.26 -5.80
C ALA A 157 -1.44 14.86 -7.10
N GLU A 158 -1.20 16.18 -7.12
CA GLU A 158 -0.51 16.86 -8.22
C GLU A 158 0.89 16.31 -8.45
N ARG A 159 1.68 16.22 -7.38
CA ARG A 159 3.05 15.68 -7.43
C ARG A 159 3.08 14.24 -7.92
N TRP A 160 2.15 13.40 -7.45
CA TRP A 160 2.07 12.00 -7.87
C TRP A 160 1.67 11.86 -9.34
N ARG A 161 0.72 12.68 -9.82
CA ARG A 161 0.38 12.76 -11.25
C ARG A 161 1.59 13.14 -12.10
N ALA A 162 2.34 14.16 -11.68
CA ALA A 162 3.55 14.58 -12.38
C ALA A 162 4.60 13.46 -12.42
N ALA A 163 4.84 12.78 -11.29
CA ALA A 163 5.78 11.67 -11.22
C ALA A 163 5.39 10.46 -12.10
N VAL A 164 4.08 10.20 -12.26
CA VAL A 164 3.58 9.18 -13.19
C VAL A 164 3.73 9.62 -14.65
N ALA A 165 3.50 10.90 -14.96
CA ALA A 165 3.60 11.45 -16.31
C ALA A 165 5.04 11.58 -16.83
N ASP A 166 6.04 11.53 -15.94
CA ASP A 166 7.48 11.69 -16.22
C ASP A 166 8.11 10.58 -17.11
N GLY A 167 7.33 9.58 -17.55
CA GLY A 167 7.83 8.58 -18.49
C GLY A 167 6.83 7.50 -18.87
N PRO A 168 6.99 6.86 -20.04
CA PRO A 168 6.05 5.87 -20.54
C PRO A 168 6.01 4.62 -19.64
N GLY A 169 4.80 4.11 -19.37
CA GLY A 169 4.59 2.87 -18.62
C GLY A 169 4.87 2.93 -17.12
N ARG A 170 5.12 4.13 -16.57
CA ARG A 170 5.29 4.36 -15.13
C ARG A 170 3.99 4.15 -14.35
N ASP A 171 2.85 4.50 -14.93
CA ASP A 171 1.50 4.21 -14.42
C ASP A 171 1.26 2.71 -14.24
N ARG A 172 1.65 1.91 -15.24
CA ARG A 172 1.51 0.46 -15.22
C ARG A 172 2.45 -0.18 -14.21
N SER A 173 3.71 0.27 -14.18
CA SER A 173 4.69 -0.19 -13.19
C SER A 173 4.25 0.16 -11.76
N LEU A 174 3.71 1.36 -11.56
CA LEU A 174 3.13 1.79 -10.30
C LEU A 174 1.95 0.89 -9.91
N LEU A 175 1.01 0.62 -10.82
CA LEU A 175 -0.13 -0.26 -10.55
C LEU A 175 0.32 -1.64 -10.06
N TRP A 176 1.29 -2.26 -10.73
CA TRP A 176 1.83 -3.55 -10.29
C TRP A 176 2.40 -3.49 -8.89
N ARG A 177 3.15 -2.43 -8.56
CA ARG A 177 3.72 -2.24 -7.23
C ARG A 177 2.62 -2.01 -6.19
N LEU A 178 1.62 -1.16 -6.47
CA LEU A 178 0.46 -0.94 -5.61
C LEU A 178 -0.29 -2.25 -5.33
N LEU A 179 -0.45 -3.11 -6.34
CA LEU A 179 -1.06 -4.43 -6.23
C LEU A 179 -0.11 -5.52 -5.73
N ARG A 180 1.14 -5.18 -5.40
CA ARG A 180 2.19 -6.10 -4.95
C ARG A 180 2.43 -7.29 -5.89
N LEU A 181 2.28 -7.10 -7.20
CA LEU A 181 2.72 -8.11 -8.17
C LEU A 181 4.25 -8.16 -8.13
N ALA A 182 4.79 -9.33 -7.78
CA ALA A 182 6.22 -9.54 -7.58
C ALA A 182 6.84 -10.32 -8.74
N SER A 183 8.16 -10.47 -8.72
CA SER A 183 8.93 -11.18 -9.76
C SER A 183 8.61 -12.68 -9.85
N ALA A 184 8.03 -13.26 -8.79
CA ALA A 184 7.54 -14.64 -8.77
C ALA A 184 6.10 -14.69 -8.23
N PRO A 185 5.27 -15.64 -8.71
CA PRO A 185 3.94 -15.83 -8.18
C PRO A 185 4.03 -16.32 -6.74
N TYR A 186 3.10 -15.87 -5.90
CA TYR A 186 3.09 -16.23 -4.48
C TYR A 186 1.67 -16.33 -3.95
N PHE A 187 1.52 -16.92 -2.76
CA PHE A 187 0.23 -17.13 -2.14
C PHE A 187 0.02 -16.13 -1.00
N VAL A 188 -1.19 -15.59 -0.88
CA VAL A 188 -1.62 -14.85 0.30
C VAL A 188 -2.58 -15.73 1.08
N LEU A 189 -2.14 -16.17 2.25
CA LEU A 189 -2.95 -16.93 3.18
C LEU A 189 -3.22 -16.08 4.41
N GLY A 190 -4.47 -15.63 4.52
CA GLY A 190 -4.91 -14.80 5.61
C GLY A 190 -6.14 -15.32 6.31
N THR A 191 -6.34 -14.80 7.52
CA THR A 191 -7.52 -15.13 8.32
C THR A 191 -8.02 -13.90 9.03
N GLY A 192 -9.34 -13.81 9.14
CA GLY A 192 -10.01 -12.87 10.00
C GLY A 192 -11.22 -13.51 10.67
N PRO A 193 -12.01 -12.71 11.40
CA PRO A 193 -13.00 -13.25 12.33
C PRO A 193 -14.08 -14.13 11.69
N ARG A 194 -14.42 -13.87 10.41
CA ARG A 194 -15.54 -14.51 9.70
C ARG A 194 -15.17 -15.13 8.35
N SER A 195 -13.91 -15.00 7.91
CA SER A 195 -13.49 -15.48 6.59
C SER A 195 -11.98 -15.75 6.52
N SER A 196 -11.58 -16.51 5.50
CA SER A 196 -10.18 -16.66 5.12
C SER A 196 -9.92 -15.94 3.80
N LEU A 197 -8.75 -15.34 3.66
CA LEU A 197 -8.23 -14.86 2.39
C LEU A 197 -7.25 -15.90 1.87
N ARG A 198 -7.48 -16.44 0.68
CA ARG A 198 -6.65 -17.48 0.09
C ARG A 198 -6.51 -17.16 -1.38
N LEU A 199 -5.38 -16.60 -1.75
CA LEU A 199 -5.14 -16.12 -3.11
C LEU A 199 -3.82 -16.65 -3.62
N ARG A 200 -3.74 -16.95 -4.91
CA ARG A 200 -2.51 -16.88 -5.69
C ARG A 200 -2.44 -15.51 -6.35
N VAL A 201 -1.28 -14.86 -6.24
CA VAL A 201 -1.00 -13.56 -6.87
C VAL A 201 -0.08 -13.78 -8.05
N ASP A 202 -0.47 -13.24 -9.20
CA ASP A 202 0.28 -13.29 -10.45
C ASP A 202 1.54 -12.41 -10.44
N THR A 203 2.42 -12.64 -11.41
CA THR A 203 3.54 -11.74 -11.72
C THR A 203 3.10 -10.62 -12.67
N PRO A 204 3.90 -9.54 -12.82
CA PRO A 204 3.70 -8.56 -13.89
C PRO A 204 3.67 -9.18 -15.29
N TRP A 205 4.41 -10.26 -15.53
CA TRP A 205 4.39 -10.95 -16.82
C TRP A 205 3.05 -11.64 -17.07
N ASP A 206 2.58 -12.46 -16.11
CA ASP A 206 1.27 -13.12 -16.19
C ASP A 206 0.15 -12.09 -16.39
N TRP A 207 0.23 -10.98 -15.66
CA TRP A 207 -0.72 -9.88 -15.76
C TRP A 207 -0.75 -9.28 -17.17
N ASN A 208 0.42 -9.01 -17.77
CA ASN A 208 0.48 -8.46 -19.14
C ASN A 208 -0.07 -9.41 -20.20
N GLN A 209 0.06 -10.72 -20.00
CA GLN A 209 -0.50 -11.70 -20.93
C GLN A 209 -2.03 -11.68 -20.93
N ALA A 210 -2.65 -11.35 -19.79
CA ALA A 210 -4.11 -11.41 -19.62
C ALA A 210 -4.80 -10.04 -19.61
N PHE A 211 -4.07 -8.95 -19.36
CA PHE A 211 -4.65 -7.64 -19.07
C PHE A 211 -3.89 -6.49 -19.74
N GLU A 212 -4.59 -5.38 -19.89
CA GLU A 212 -4.06 -4.11 -20.38
C GLU A 212 -4.57 -2.96 -19.52
N LEU A 213 -3.66 -2.10 -19.05
CA LEU A 213 -4.03 -0.87 -18.37
C LEU A 213 -4.48 0.15 -19.42
N ARG A 214 -5.71 0.65 -19.28
CA ARG A 214 -6.31 1.62 -20.20
C ARG A 214 -6.23 3.05 -19.68
N ARG A 215 -6.37 3.22 -18.36
CA ARG A 215 -6.35 4.51 -17.70
C ARG A 215 -5.92 4.37 -16.25
N PHE A 216 -5.16 5.33 -15.75
CA PHE A 216 -4.80 5.46 -14.34
C PHE A 216 -5.08 6.89 -13.88
N ASP A 217 -6.04 7.04 -12.96
CA ASP A 217 -6.46 8.32 -12.39
C ASP A 217 -5.92 8.46 -10.98
N ILE A 218 -5.49 9.68 -10.63
CA ILE A 218 -5.06 10.08 -9.28
C ILE A 218 -5.83 11.34 -8.90
N GLU A 219 -6.41 11.36 -7.71
CA GLU A 219 -7.17 12.50 -7.20
C GLU A 219 -6.94 12.72 -5.71
N ALA A 220 -7.00 13.98 -5.27
CA ALA A 220 -7.13 14.28 -3.85
C ALA A 220 -8.55 13.90 -3.37
N GLN A 221 -8.65 13.36 -2.17
CA GLN A 221 -9.92 12.94 -1.58
C GLN A 221 -10.12 13.60 -0.21
N PRO A 222 -11.37 13.96 0.14
CA PRO A 222 -11.67 14.46 1.47
C PRO A 222 -11.46 13.36 2.53
N GLY A 223 -11.11 13.76 3.74
CA GLY A 223 -10.94 12.84 4.86
C GLY A 223 -10.46 13.54 6.13
N GLY A 224 -10.47 12.80 7.24
CA GLY A 224 -9.88 13.26 8.51
C GLY A 224 -8.35 13.19 8.55
N GLN A 225 -7.74 12.63 7.50
CA GLN A 225 -6.30 12.62 7.22
C GLN A 225 -6.12 12.94 5.74
N ALA A 226 -4.93 13.41 5.35
CA ALA A 226 -4.63 13.68 3.95
C ALA A 226 -4.72 12.36 3.16
N ARG A 227 -5.59 12.34 2.14
CA ARG A 227 -5.93 11.15 1.39
C ARG A 227 -5.81 11.40 -0.11
N VAL A 228 -5.10 10.52 -0.80
CA VAL A 228 -4.96 10.56 -2.27
C VAL A 228 -5.49 9.25 -2.84
N GLY A 229 -6.56 9.34 -3.63
CA GLY A 229 -7.18 8.22 -4.32
C GLY A 229 -6.47 7.87 -5.61
N TRP A 230 -6.53 6.59 -5.99
CA TRP A 230 -6.12 6.11 -7.30
C TRP A 230 -7.15 5.14 -7.87
N ARG A 231 -7.32 5.16 -9.20
CA ARG A 231 -8.18 4.23 -9.93
C ARG A 231 -7.52 3.78 -11.21
N ALA A 232 -7.60 2.49 -11.50
CA ALA A 232 -7.10 1.88 -12.73
C ALA A 232 -8.25 1.23 -13.49
N ARG A 233 -8.41 1.59 -14.77
CA ARG A 233 -9.29 0.88 -15.70
C ARG A 233 -8.50 -0.14 -16.48
N ILE A 234 -8.87 -1.40 -16.34
CA ILE A 234 -8.13 -2.55 -16.84
C ILE A 234 -9.03 -3.31 -17.80
N ARG A 235 -8.54 -3.55 -19.02
CA ARG A 235 -9.22 -4.38 -20.01
C ARG A 235 -8.65 -5.79 -19.96
N SER A 236 -9.51 -6.81 -19.97
CA SER A 236 -9.08 -8.18 -20.21
C SER A 236 -8.71 -8.35 -21.69
N ARG A 237 -7.55 -8.94 -21.96
CA ARG A 237 -7.19 -9.43 -23.28
C ARG A 237 -8.02 -10.69 -23.54
N ALA A 238 -8.73 -10.75 -24.66
CA ALA A 238 -9.35 -12.00 -25.10
C ALA A 238 -8.29 -13.11 -25.14
N ASP A 239 -8.66 -14.32 -24.72
CA ASP A 239 -7.77 -15.43 -24.42
C ASP A 239 -6.67 -15.66 -25.50
N PRO A 240 -5.38 -15.47 -25.20
CA PRO A 240 -4.29 -15.79 -26.13
C PRO A 240 -4.13 -17.28 -26.44
N ARG A 241 -4.96 -18.17 -25.85
CA ARG A 241 -4.88 -19.62 -26.06
C ARG A 241 -5.62 -20.12 -27.31
N ILE A 242 -6.28 -19.25 -28.09
CA ILE A 242 -6.81 -19.61 -29.41
C ILE A 242 -5.86 -19.10 -30.51
N ASP A 243 -4.59 -19.51 -30.47
CA ASP A 243 -3.73 -19.46 -31.67
C ASP A 243 -2.50 -20.40 -31.58
N ARG A 244 -2.48 -21.35 -30.63
CA ARG A 244 -1.61 -22.52 -30.78
C ARG A 244 -2.43 -23.57 -31.50
N GLY A 245 -1.95 -23.97 -32.68
CA GLY A 245 -2.56 -24.99 -33.52
C GLY A 245 -3.02 -26.20 -32.71
N ALA A 246 -4.11 -26.80 -33.20
CA ALA A 246 -4.66 -28.07 -32.72
C ALA A 246 -3.52 -29.06 -32.41
N ASP A 247 -3.66 -29.81 -31.31
CA ASP A 247 -2.80 -30.92 -30.85
C ASP A 247 -1.96 -30.70 -29.58
N ALA A 248 -2.47 -29.99 -28.57
CA ALA A 248 -2.01 -30.19 -27.18
C ALA A 248 -3.19 -30.59 -26.27
N PRO A 249 -3.08 -31.68 -25.49
CA PRO A 249 -4.18 -32.14 -24.65
C PRO A 249 -4.42 -31.13 -23.51
N VAL A 250 -5.68 -30.74 -23.39
CA VAL A 250 -6.19 -29.86 -22.33
C VAL A 250 -6.14 -30.60 -21.01
N VAL A 251 -5.28 -30.18 -20.10
CA VAL A 251 -5.39 -30.59 -18.68
C VAL A 251 -6.51 -29.74 -18.08
N GLU A 252 -7.73 -30.31 -18.05
CA GLU A 252 -8.87 -29.73 -17.33
C GLU A 252 -8.53 -29.62 -15.84
N GLY A 253 -8.52 -28.39 -15.30
CA GLY A 253 -8.32 -28.16 -13.87
C GLY A 253 -7.68 -26.84 -13.44
N SER A 254 -7.24 -25.95 -14.35
CA SER A 254 -6.65 -24.64 -13.97
C SER A 254 -7.28 -23.41 -14.66
N ILE A 255 -8.43 -23.57 -15.32
CA ILE A 255 -9.05 -22.51 -16.14
C ILE A 255 -10.53 -22.29 -15.74
N VAL A 256 -10.77 -22.21 -14.43
CA VAL A 256 -12.05 -21.75 -13.89
C VAL A 256 -11.66 -20.61 -12.96
N ASP A 257 -11.52 -19.37 -13.42
CA ASP A 257 -12.65 -18.44 -13.56
C ASP A 257 -12.28 -17.22 -14.47
N ARG A 258 -11.59 -17.46 -15.59
CA ARG A 258 -11.20 -16.36 -16.52
C ARG A 258 -12.35 -15.79 -17.33
N ARG A 259 -13.52 -16.44 -17.31
CA ARG A 259 -14.73 -16.04 -18.07
C ARG A 259 -15.64 -15.07 -17.30
N ALA A 260 -15.41 -14.84 -16.00
CA ALA A 260 -16.25 -13.94 -15.20
C ALA A 260 -15.96 -12.44 -15.47
N LEU A 261 -14.77 -12.13 -15.96
CA LEU A 261 -14.48 -10.84 -16.55
C LEU A 261 -14.89 -10.95 -18.03
N GLY A 262 -16.13 -10.60 -18.35
CA GLY A 262 -16.53 -10.45 -19.76
C GLY A 262 -15.56 -9.52 -20.50
N ALA A 263 -15.69 -9.38 -21.83
CA ALA A 263 -14.83 -8.52 -22.65
C ALA A 263 -14.89 -7.00 -22.33
N GLY A 264 -15.34 -6.63 -21.12
CA GLY A 264 -15.42 -5.28 -20.60
C GLY A 264 -14.17 -4.85 -19.80
N GLU A 265 -14.14 -3.56 -19.49
CA GLU A 265 -13.17 -2.97 -18.59
C GLU A 265 -13.61 -3.18 -17.13
N VAL A 266 -12.64 -3.44 -16.24
CA VAL A 266 -12.85 -3.48 -14.80
C VAL A 266 -12.07 -2.37 -14.13
N GLU A 267 -12.68 -1.79 -13.11
CA GLU A 267 -12.07 -0.77 -12.29
C GLU A 267 -11.47 -1.37 -11.01
N VAL A 268 -10.20 -1.03 -10.76
CA VAL A 268 -9.53 -1.30 -9.49
C VAL A 268 -9.18 0.02 -8.84
N ALA A 269 -9.56 0.17 -7.57
CA ALA A 269 -9.42 1.40 -6.84
C ALA A 269 -8.76 1.16 -5.48
N GLY A 270 -8.09 2.21 -5.00
CA GLY A 270 -7.55 2.29 -3.67
C GLY A 270 -7.24 3.73 -3.31
N HIS A 271 -6.61 3.90 -2.15
CA HIS A 271 -6.20 5.22 -1.69
C HIS A 271 -4.94 5.13 -0.83
N VAL A 272 -4.28 6.26 -0.65
CA VAL A 272 -3.14 6.42 0.24
C VAL A 272 -3.51 7.41 1.33
N GLU A 273 -3.40 6.99 2.60
CA GLU A 273 -3.52 7.89 3.75
C GLU A 273 -2.13 8.36 4.19
N ILE A 274 -1.96 9.67 4.34
CA ILE A 274 -0.75 10.32 4.84
C ILE A 274 -1.02 10.80 6.26
N ARG A 275 -0.20 10.37 7.21
CA ARG A 275 -0.44 10.61 8.64
C ARG A 275 0.85 10.59 9.43
N TRP A 276 0.90 11.31 10.55
CA TRP A 276 2.07 11.22 11.44
C TRP A 276 2.29 9.79 11.93
N SER A 277 3.54 9.35 11.87
CA SER A 277 3.97 8.15 12.58
C SER A 277 3.88 8.39 14.08
N HIS A 278 3.21 7.48 14.80
CA HIS A 278 3.10 7.52 16.27
C HIS A 278 2.34 8.73 16.86
N GLY A 279 1.45 9.39 16.10
CA GLY A 279 0.61 10.48 16.60
C GLY A 279 1.11 11.87 16.20
N ARG A 280 0.25 12.89 16.36
CA ARG A 280 0.48 14.24 15.84
C ARG A 280 1.78 14.83 16.40
N PHE A 281 2.61 15.38 15.52
CA PHE A 281 3.97 15.89 15.82
C PHE A 281 4.98 14.85 16.36
N GLY A 282 4.63 13.57 16.49
CA GLY A 282 5.50 12.56 17.10
C GLY A 282 6.66 12.10 16.20
N GLY A 283 6.42 11.89 14.91
CA GLY A 283 7.44 11.45 13.96
C GLY A 283 7.15 11.95 12.54
N HIS A 284 8.04 11.63 11.60
CA HIS A 284 7.80 11.92 10.19
C HIS A 284 6.53 11.20 9.70
N PRO A 285 5.78 11.79 8.75
CA PRO A 285 4.59 11.15 8.22
C PRO A 285 4.89 9.81 7.54
N GLU A 286 3.99 8.84 7.70
CA GLU A 286 3.94 7.59 6.94
C GLU A 286 2.81 7.67 5.91
N ALA A 287 2.97 6.93 4.81
CA ALA A 287 1.96 6.71 3.79
C ALA A 287 1.49 5.25 3.83
N LYS A 288 0.19 5.06 4.05
CA LYS A 288 -0.46 3.76 4.04
C LYS A 288 -1.27 3.59 2.77
N VAL A 289 -0.89 2.62 1.95
CA VAL A 289 -1.60 2.30 0.71
C VAL A 289 -2.66 1.25 1.00
N TYR A 290 -3.91 1.59 0.74
CA TYR A 290 -5.07 0.73 0.87
C TYR A 290 -5.60 0.31 -0.50
N LEU A 291 -6.10 -0.92 -0.55
CA LEU A 291 -6.89 -1.43 -1.66
C LEU A 291 -8.37 -1.40 -1.27
N ASP A 292 -9.16 -0.65 -2.03
CA ASP A 292 -10.60 -0.51 -1.79
C ASP A 292 -11.39 -1.63 -2.50
N THR A 293 -10.95 -2.01 -3.70
CA THR A 293 -11.51 -3.14 -4.45
C THR A 293 -11.38 -4.46 -3.67
N PRO A 294 -12.45 -5.27 -3.56
CA PRO A 294 -12.36 -6.60 -2.97
C PRO A 294 -11.29 -7.45 -3.66
N HIS A 295 -10.45 -8.15 -2.88
CA HIS A 295 -9.30 -8.88 -3.42
C HIS A 295 -9.67 -9.90 -4.51
N ALA A 296 -10.82 -10.56 -4.40
CA ALA A 296 -11.30 -11.53 -5.39
C ALA A 296 -11.71 -10.90 -6.73
N GLN A 297 -11.80 -9.56 -6.81
CA GLN A 297 -12.14 -8.81 -8.03
C GLN A 297 -10.92 -8.13 -8.65
N VAL A 298 -9.72 -8.29 -8.06
CA VAL A 298 -8.50 -7.67 -8.56
C VAL A 298 -7.90 -8.54 -9.68
N PRO A 299 -7.68 -8.00 -10.90
CA PRO A 299 -6.98 -8.70 -11.96
C PRO A 299 -5.58 -9.16 -11.52
N GLY A 300 -5.32 -10.46 -11.68
CA GLY A 300 -4.10 -11.13 -11.23
C GLY A 300 -4.17 -11.74 -9.83
N TYR A 301 -5.30 -11.59 -9.12
CA TYR A 301 -5.55 -12.27 -7.85
C TYR A 301 -6.53 -13.41 -8.07
N HIS A 302 -6.10 -14.63 -7.75
CA HIS A 302 -6.87 -15.85 -8.03
C HIS A 302 -7.23 -16.52 -6.70
N PRO A 303 -8.52 -16.59 -6.32
CA PRO A 303 -8.95 -17.36 -5.17
C PRO A 303 -8.51 -18.82 -5.30
N LEU A 304 -7.99 -19.40 -4.21
CA LEU A 304 -7.68 -20.84 -4.17
C LEU A 304 -8.99 -21.62 -4.11
N VAL A 305 -9.17 -22.54 -5.06
CA VAL A 305 -10.30 -23.48 -5.16
C VAL A 305 -9.89 -24.85 -4.65
#